data_AF-A0AAJ1CFP5-F1
#
_entry.id   AF-A0AAJ1CFP5-F1
#
_cell.length_a   1.000
_cell.length_b   1.000
_cell.length_c   1.000
_cell.angle_alpha   90.00
_cell.angle_beta   90.00
_cell.angle_gamma   90.00
#
_symmetry.space_group_name_H-M   'P 1'
#
loop_
_entity.id
_entity.type
_entity.pdbx_description
1 polymer ?
#
loop_
_entity_poly.entity_id
_entity_poly.type
_entity_poly.pdbx_seq_one_letter_code
_entity_poly.pdbx_strand_id
1 'polypeptide(L)'
;MSTTPQTKINQLLQSLPPGAVYLSSWMKLKNISNDLQHRYIKSAWLTPIGTGAMIRTGDTPTLYGAIYSLNTQADKHLTIGAMSALEIHGYSHYLPMGRPTVSLSAPQKEYLPLWFRKYDWGVTLRLFTTEIFNSDTGITTTRQGVFELPISTPERAFMECLHLTPQYYDITDLYYVMEMLSILPPKNVQRLLEECRSVKVKRLFLFMAEKARHTWFEALDLDKIDLGSGKRVIAKGGVYDKKYQITIPAELKK
;
A
#
# COMPACT_ATOMS: atom_id res chain seq x y z
N MET A 1 -23.99 -6.80 41.76
CA MET A 1 -23.32 -7.00 40.45
C MET A 1 -24.34 -6.76 39.36
N SER A 2 -24.24 -5.66 38.60
CA SER A 2 -25.20 -5.31 37.54
C SER A 2 -24.78 -5.95 36.22
N THR A 3 -25.38 -7.08 35.86
CA THR A 3 -25.30 -7.64 34.51
C THR A 3 -26.23 -6.87 33.59
N THR A 4 -25.74 -5.79 32.97
CA THR A 4 -26.50 -5.08 31.95
C THR A 4 -26.61 -6.01 30.73
N PRO A 5 -27.83 -6.38 30.27
CA PRO A 5 -27.98 -7.20 29.07
C PRO A 5 -27.51 -6.40 27.87
N GLN A 6 -26.29 -6.66 27.42
CA GLN A 6 -25.71 -5.95 26.29
C GLN A 6 -26.42 -6.41 25.02
N THR A 7 -27.21 -5.52 24.41
CA THR A 7 -27.90 -5.80 23.16
C THR A 7 -26.89 -6.12 22.06
N LYS A 8 -27.27 -6.94 21.07
CA LYS A 8 -26.39 -7.28 19.93
C LYS A 8 -25.83 -6.05 19.21
N ILE A 9 -26.59 -4.94 19.19
CA ILE A 9 -26.13 -3.67 18.62
C ILE A 9 -25.05 -3.01 19.48
N ASN A 10 -25.17 -3.05 20.81
CA ASN A 10 -24.15 -2.50 21.70
C ASN A 10 -22.84 -3.30 21.61
N GLN A 11 -22.92 -4.63 21.48
CA GLN A 11 -21.75 -5.47 21.23
C GLN A 11 -21.12 -5.16 19.87
N LEU A 12 -21.94 -5.00 18.83
CA LEU A 12 -21.49 -4.63 17.49
C LEU A 12 -20.75 -3.29 17.51
N LEU A 13 -21.34 -2.25 18.10
CA LEU A 13 -20.76 -0.90 18.12
C LEU A 13 -19.49 -0.78 18.96
N GLN A 14 -19.26 -1.69 19.92
CA GLN A 14 -18.02 -1.75 20.70
C GLN A 14 -16.94 -2.62 20.04
N SER A 15 -17.32 -3.48 19.10
CA SER A 15 -16.39 -4.43 18.47
C SER A 15 -15.49 -3.81 17.41
N LEU A 16 -15.84 -2.64 16.88
CA LEU A 16 -15.05 -1.92 15.89
C LEU A 16 -14.79 -0.49 16.37
N PRO A 17 -13.59 0.05 16.07
CA PRO A 17 -13.31 1.44 16.38
C PRO A 17 -14.16 2.40 15.52
N PRO A 18 -14.39 3.64 15.98
CA PRO A 18 -15.12 4.66 15.21
C PRO A 18 -14.51 4.89 13.82
N GLY A 19 -15.38 5.13 12.83
CA GLY A 19 -14.95 5.34 11.43
C GLY A 19 -14.61 4.05 10.65
N ALA A 20 -14.78 2.87 11.27
CA ALA A 20 -14.75 1.58 10.60
C ALA A 20 -16.02 1.34 9.76
N VAL A 21 -15.92 0.43 8.80
CA VAL A 21 -17.03 -0.01 7.96
C VAL A 21 -17.50 -1.38 8.45
N TYR A 22 -18.80 -1.53 8.68
CA TYR A 22 -19.44 -2.78 9.03
C TYR A 22 -19.82 -3.54 7.76
N LEU A 23 -19.24 -4.72 7.55
CA LEU A 23 -19.59 -5.57 6.42
C LEU A 23 -20.79 -6.46 6.77
N SER A 24 -21.76 -6.53 5.87
CA SER A 24 -22.97 -7.37 6.03
C SER A 24 -22.60 -8.84 6.20
N SER A 25 -21.62 -9.33 5.45
CA SER A 25 -21.11 -10.70 5.55
C SER A 25 -20.53 -10.99 6.93
N TRP A 26 -19.74 -10.08 7.48
CA TRP A 26 -19.13 -10.23 8.79
C TRP A 26 -20.15 -10.14 9.93
N MET A 27 -21.12 -9.23 9.83
CA MET A 27 -22.23 -9.16 10.78
C MET A 27 -23.03 -10.47 10.83
N LYS A 28 -23.23 -11.15 9.69
CA LYS A 28 -23.85 -12.48 9.68
C LYS A 28 -23.04 -13.51 10.46
N LEU A 29 -21.72 -13.51 10.31
CA LEU A 29 -20.81 -14.37 11.08
C LEU A 29 -20.90 -14.09 12.60
N LYS A 30 -21.24 -12.85 12.98
CA LYS A 30 -21.50 -12.45 14.38
C LYS A 30 -22.97 -12.67 14.82
N ASN A 31 -23.73 -13.52 14.14
CA ASN A 31 -25.13 -13.84 14.45
C ASN A 31 -26.09 -12.64 14.38
N ILE A 32 -25.81 -11.69 13.48
CA ILE A 32 -26.68 -10.55 13.15
C ILE A 32 -27.28 -10.80 11.76
N SER A 33 -28.54 -11.24 11.72
CA SER A 33 -29.26 -11.59 10.49
C SER A 33 -29.49 -10.37 9.59
N ASN A 34 -29.78 -10.59 8.31
CA ASN A 34 -30.16 -9.52 7.37
C ASN A 34 -31.34 -8.69 7.89
N ASP A 35 -32.35 -9.32 8.50
CA ASP A 35 -33.51 -8.61 9.05
C ASP A 35 -33.12 -7.68 10.19
N LEU A 36 -32.17 -8.12 11.03
CA LEU A 36 -31.65 -7.32 12.13
C LEU A 36 -30.78 -6.18 11.62
N GLN A 37 -29.95 -6.42 10.59
CA GLN A 37 -29.19 -5.37 9.90
C GLN A 37 -30.14 -4.33 9.29
N HIS A 38 -31.20 -4.76 8.62
CA HIS A 38 -32.21 -3.87 8.05
C HIS A 38 -32.97 -3.09 9.13
N ARG A 39 -33.25 -3.71 10.29
CA ARG A 39 -33.80 -3.01 11.45
C ARG A 39 -32.85 -1.92 11.96
N TYR A 40 -31.55 -2.20 12.06
CA TYR A 40 -30.54 -1.21 12.47
C TYR A 40 -30.43 -0.04 11.50
N ILE A 41 -30.61 -0.29 10.20
CA ILE A 41 -30.70 0.78 9.21
C ILE A 41 -31.98 1.60 9.39
N LYS A 42 -33.15 0.94 9.51
CA LYS A 42 -34.44 1.63 9.71
C LYS A 42 -34.50 2.47 10.98
N SER A 43 -33.82 2.03 12.04
CA SER A 43 -33.74 2.76 13.30
C SER A 43 -32.52 3.68 13.41
N ALA A 44 -31.84 3.99 12.29
CA ALA A 44 -30.71 4.91 12.23
C ALA A 44 -29.53 4.59 13.16
N TRP A 45 -29.27 3.31 13.43
CA TRP A 45 -28.01 2.87 14.06
C TRP A 45 -26.89 2.73 13.02
N LEU A 46 -27.24 2.31 11.80
CA LEU A 46 -26.32 2.09 10.69
C LEU A 46 -26.77 2.83 9.43
N THR A 47 -25.83 3.46 8.72
CA THR A 47 -26.07 4.10 7.43
C THR A 47 -25.36 3.30 6.33
N PRO A 48 -26.05 2.89 5.25
CA PRO A 48 -25.40 2.18 4.15
C PRO A 48 -24.50 3.12 3.33
N ILE A 49 -23.31 2.63 2.93
CA ILE A 49 -22.38 3.34 2.03
C ILE A 49 -22.23 2.61 0.68
N GLY A 50 -22.84 1.44 0.55
CA GLY A 50 -22.90 0.67 -0.68
C GLY A 50 -23.37 -0.76 -0.41
N THR A 51 -23.44 -1.59 -1.44
CA THR A 51 -23.92 -2.98 -1.31
C THR A 51 -23.09 -3.76 -0.30
N GLY A 52 -23.72 -4.17 0.79
CA GLY A 52 -23.09 -4.99 1.84
C GLY A 52 -22.15 -4.23 2.78
N ALA A 53 -22.11 -2.90 2.73
CA ALA A 53 -21.25 -2.08 3.59
C ALA A 53 -22.04 -0.94 4.25
N MET A 54 -21.87 -0.82 5.56
CA MET A 54 -22.55 0.17 6.39
C MET A 54 -21.55 0.85 7.33
N ILE A 55 -21.89 2.03 7.80
CA ILE A 55 -21.15 2.77 8.82
C ILE A 55 -22.07 2.98 10.01
N ARG A 56 -21.50 3.30 11.18
CA ARG A 56 -22.30 3.82 12.28
C ARG A 56 -22.91 5.15 11.87
N THR A 57 -24.21 5.33 12.08
CA THR A 57 -24.87 6.60 11.75
C THR A 57 -24.25 7.73 12.58
N GLY A 58 -23.83 8.80 11.89
CA GLY A 58 -23.12 9.94 12.50
C GLY A 58 -21.59 9.85 12.42
N ASP A 59 -21.02 8.69 12.11
CA ASP A 59 -19.57 8.58 11.87
C ASP A 59 -19.23 9.03 10.44
N THR A 60 -18.01 9.53 10.26
CA THR A 60 -17.42 9.74 8.94
C THR A 60 -16.45 8.60 8.65
N PRO A 61 -16.69 7.75 7.64
CA PRO A 61 -15.79 6.65 7.35
C PRO A 61 -14.50 7.19 6.73
N THR A 62 -13.38 6.61 7.13
CA THR A 62 -12.07 6.93 6.55
C THR A 62 -11.63 5.81 5.61
N LEU A 63 -10.79 6.14 4.63
CA LEU A 63 -10.16 5.13 3.78
C LEU A 63 -9.44 4.08 4.63
N TYR A 64 -8.68 4.52 5.63
CA TYR A 64 -7.97 3.66 6.56
C TYR A 64 -8.90 2.74 7.36
N GLY A 65 -10.05 3.25 7.81
CA GLY A 65 -11.08 2.43 8.45
C GLY A 65 -11.69 1.40 7.51
N ALA A 66 -11.86 1.73 6.23
CA ALA A 66 -12.34 0.81 5.22
C ALA A 66 -11.31 -0.29 4.88
N ILE A 67 -10.01 0.06 4.77
CA ILE A 67 -8.91 -0.91 4.59
C ILE A 67 -8.85 -1.85 5.80
N TYR A 68 -8.86 -1.30 7.02
CA TYR A 68 -8.87 -2.07 8.25
C TYR A 68 -10.04 -3.04 8.29
N SER A 69 -11.24 -2.57 7.91
CA SER A 69 -12.45 -3.39 7.89
C SER A 69 -12.37 -4.50 6.86
N LEU A 70 -11.86 -4.24 5.66
CA LEU A 70 -11.66 -5.28 4.65
C LEU A 70 -10.67 -6.33 5.12
N ASN A 71 -9.55 -5.92 5.72
CA ASN A 71 -8.53 -6.85 6.19
C ASN A 71 -9.03 -7.70 7.36
N THR A 72 -9.72 -7.10 8.33
CA THR A 72 -10.18 -7.80 9.55
C THR A 72 -11.48 -8.56 9.40
N GLN A 73 -12.38 -8.13 8.51
CA GLN A 73 -13.75 -8.68 8.41
C GLN A 73 -13.96 -9.56 7.17
N ALA A 74 -13.15 -9.39 6.12
CA ALA A 74 -13.30 -10.07 4.84
C ALA A 74 -12.02 -10.79 4.37
N ASP A 75 -11.05 -10.95 5.28
CA ASP A 75 -9.78 -11.67 5.04
C ASP A 75 -9.06 -11.17 3.78
N LYS A 76 -8.97 -9.83 3.67
CA LYS A 76 -8.24 -9.14 2.61
C LYS A 76 -6.83 -8.80 3.09
N HIS A 77 -5.92 -8.67 2.13
CA HIS A 77 -4.51 -8.41 2.43
C HIS A 77 -4.08 -7.09 1.79
N LEU A 78 -4.83 -6.03 2.08
CA LEU A 78 -4.53 -4.70 1.58
C LEU A 78 -3.39 -4.07 2.38
N THR A 79 -2.39 -3.58 1.66
CA THR A 79 -1.19 -2.97 2.23
C THR A 79 -1.00 -1.58 1.67
N ILE A 80 -0.72 -0.59 2.52
CA ILE A 80 -0.33 0.74 2.06
C ILE A 80 1.07 0.62 1.44
N GLY A 81 1.22 0.99 0.17
CA GLY A 81 2.44 0.74 -0.58
C GLY A 81 2.87 1.91 -1.46
N ALA A 82 3.96 1.70 -2.20
CA ALA A 82 4.54 2.69 -3.10
C ALA A 82 4.73 4.07 -2.43
N MET A 83 4.46 5.17 -3.15
CA MET A 83 4.74 6.52 -2.67
C MET A 83 3.99 6.86 -1.37
N SER A 84 2.77 6.36 -1.20
CA SER A 84 1.99 6.63 0.01
C SER A 84 2.63 6.01 1.25
N ALA A 85 3.30 4.87 1.13
CA ALA A 85 4.06 4.31 2.24
C ALA A 85 5.32 5.14 2.53
N LEU A 86 6.05 5.58 1.49
CA LEU A 86 7.21 6.45 1.65
C LEU A 86 6.86 7.78 2.34
N GLU A 87 5.76 8.41 1.93
CA GLU A 87 5.25 9.64 2.54
C GLU A 87 4.92 9.45 4.03
N ILE A 88 4.27 8.34 4.41
CA ILE A 88 3.97 8.02 5.81
C ILE A 88 5.26 7.80 6.62
N HIS A 89 6.30 7.22 6.02
CA HIS A 89 7.63 7.08 6.63
C HIS A 89 8.45 8.38 6.63
N GLY A 90 7.91 9.48 6.08
CA GLY A 90 8.57 10.79 6.04
C GLY A 90 9.43 11.05 4.81
N TYR A 91 9.44 10.14 3.83
CA TYR A 91 10.15 10.30 2.56
C TYR A 91 9.22 10.89 1.50
N SER A 92 9.05 12.20 1.52
CA SER A 92 8.26 12.93 0.53
C SER A 92 9.13 13.93 -0.23
N HIS A 93 9.16 13.81 -1.55
CA HIS A 93 9.88 14.75 -2.42
C HIS A 93 8.95 15.86 -2.95
N TYR A 94 7.64 15.60 -2.99
CA TYR A 94 6.65 16.52 -3.52
C TYR A 94 5.40 16.56 -2.66
N LEU A 95 4.90 17.77 -2.40
CA LEU A 95 3.55 17.99 -1.91
C LEU A 95 2.59 17.88 -3.10
N PRO A 96 1.71 16.85 -3.15
CA PRO A 96 0.76 16.72 -4.24
C PRO A 96 -0.17 17.94 -4.26
N MET A 97 -0.17 18.67 -5.37
CA MET A 97 -1.13 19.75 -5.61
C MET A 97 -2.49 19.13 -5.96
N GLY A 98 -3.52 19.44 -5.17
CA GLY A 98 -4.89 18.98 -5.40
C GLY A 98 -5.25 17.72 -4.60
N ARG A 99 -5.93 16.77 -5.25
CA ARG A 99 -6.47 15.58 -4.57
C ARG A 99 -5.35 14.55 -4.33
N PRO A 100 -5.03 14.22 -3.07
CA PRO A 100 -3.93 13.32 -2.76
C PRO A 100 -4.21 11.92 -3.31
N THR A 101 -3.14 11.20 -3.66
CA THR A 101 -3.24 9.81 -4.16
C THR A 101 -2.80 8.84 -3.08
N VAL A 102 -3.64 7.85 -2.77
CA VAL A 102 -3.29 6.75 -1.87
C VAL A 102 -3.09 5.47 -2.67
N SER A 103 -1.87 4.95 -2.61
CA SER A 103 -1.45 3.72 -3.27
C SER A 103 -1.61 2.52 -2.35
N LEU A 104 -2.42 1.56 -2.78
CA LEU A 104 -2.70 0.32 -2.05
C LEU A 104 -2.28 -0.87 -2.90
N SER A 105 -1.45 -1.72 -2.31
CA SER A 105 -1.19 -3.04 -2.84
C SER A 105 -2.31 -3.98 -2.43
N ALA A 106 -2.79 -4.77 -3.39
CA ALA A 106 -3.69 -5.89 -3.17
C ALA A 106 -3.15 -7.12 -3.93
N PRO A 107 -3.27 -8.34 -3.39
CA PRO A 107 -2.95 -9.54 -4.15
C PRO A 107 -3.77 -9.65 -5.44
N GLN A 108 -3.20 -10.18 -6.51
CA GLN A 108 -3.81 -10.23 -7.85
C GLN A 108 -5.21 -10.84 -7.90
N LYS A 109 -5.46 -11.83 -7.05
CA LYS A 109 -6.73 -12.57 -6.99
C LYS A 109 -7.77 -11.89 -6.09
N GLU A 110 -7.43 -10.80 -5.42
CA GLU A 110 -8.34 -10.09 -4.52
C GLU A 110 -9.18 -9.06 -5.27
N TYR A 111 -10.45 -9.41 -5.49
CA TYR A 111 -11.43 -8.43 -5.95
C TYR A 111 -11.84 -7.49 -4.81
N LEU A 112 -11.65 -6.19 -5.02
CA LEU A 112 -12.14 -5.16 -4.12
C LEU A 112 -13.63 -4.87 -4.35
N PRO A 113 -14.45 -4.85 -3.29
CA PRO A 113 -15.88 -4.57 -3.40
C PRO A 113 -16.18 -3.25 -4.12
N LEU A 114 -17.30 -3.21 -4.86
CA LEU A 114 -17.72 -2.01 -5.59
C LEU A 114 -17.93 -0.80 -4.68
N TRP A 115 -18.46 -1.00 -3.47
CA TRP A 115 -18.64 0.08 -2.50
C TRP A 115 -17.30 0.74 -2.17
N PHE A 116 -16.23 -0.04 -1.98
CA PHE A 116 -14.90 0.49 -1.65
C PHE A 116 -14.31 1.30 -2.80
N ARG A 117 -14.49 0.81 -4.05
CA ARG A 117 -13.93 1.47 -5.24
C ARG A 117 -14.71 2.71 -5.70
N LYS A 118 -16.01 2.77 -5.42
CA LYS A 118 -16.88 3.88 -5.85
C LYS A 118 -17.09 4.95 -4.79
N TYR A 119 -16.87 4.64 -3.52
CA TYR A 119 -17.03 5.61 -2.44
C TYR A 119 -15.99 6.73 -2.56
N ASP A 120 -16.42 7.98 -2.38
CA ASP A 120 -15.53 9.13 -2.40
C ASP A 120 -14.80 9.25 -1.05
N TRP A 121 -13.56 8.74 -1.01
CA TRP A 121 -12.69 8.81 0.17
C TRP A 121 -11.96 10.16 0.34
N GLY A 122 -12.24 11.16 -0.51
CA GLY A 122 -11.47 12.40 -0.57
C GLY A 122 -10.07 12.26 -1.18
N VAL A 123 -9.69 11.06 -1.62
CA VAL A 123 -8.39 10.75 -2.25
C VAL A 123 -8.58 10.04 -3.59
N THR A 124 -7.56 10.09 -4.44
CA THR A 124 -7.47 9.23 -5.63
C THR A 124 -6.90 7.88 -5.20
N LEU A 125 -7.66 6.80 -5.38
CA LEU A 125 -7.18 5.45 -5.08
C LEU A 125 -6.35 4.89 -6.23
N ARG A 126 -5.12 4.49 -5.93
CA ARG A 126 -4.26 3.74 -6.86
C ARG A 126 -4.13 2.32 -6.34
N LEU A 127 -4.78 1.38 -7.03
CA LEU A 127 -4.69 -0.03 -6.73
C LEU A 127 -3.63 -0.67 -7.63
N PHE A 128 -2.74 -1.46 -7.05
CA PHE A 128 -1.75 -2.22 -7.80
C PHE A 128 -1.50 -3.59 -7.15
N THR A 129 -0.87 -4.49 -7.89
CA THR A 129 -0.45 -5.81 -7.36
C THR A 129 1.07 -5.82 -7.24
N THR A 130 1.58 -6.42 -6.16
CA THR A 130 3.03 -6.56 -5.94
C THR A 130 3.52 -7.98 -6.20
N GLU A 131 3.18 -8.54 -7.37
CA GLU A 131 3.62 -9.89 -7.80
C GLU A 131 5.13 -10.02 -8.03
N ILE A 132 5.86 -8.92 -7.87
CA ILE A 132 7.31 -8.88 -7.92
C ILE A 132 7.96 -9.47 -6.67
N PHE A 133 7.23 -9.65 -5.56
CA PHE A 133 7.71 -10.30 -4.34
C PHE A 133 6.95 -11.59 -4.05
N ASN A 134 7.64 -12.56 -3.43
CA ASN A 134 7.08 -13.89 -3.14
C ASN A 134 6.49 -14.01 -1.74
N SER A 135 6.65 -12.98 -0.93
CA SER A 135 6.36 -13.02 0.49
C SER A 135 5.94 -11.63 0.99
N ASP A 136 5.52 -11.60 2.25
CA ASP A 136 5.25 -10.39 3.00
C ASP A 136 6.53 -9.70 3.52
N THR A 137 7.71 -10.10 3.02
CA THR A 137 8.99 -9.42 3.34
C THR A 137 8.86 -7.92 3.08
N GLY A 138 9.25 -7.11 4.06
CA GLY A 138 9.13 -5.65 3.95
C GLY A 138 7.70 -5.14 4.12
N ILE A 139 6.81 -5.91 4.73
CA ILE A 139 5.54 -5.41 5.28
C ILE A 139 5.69 -5.25 6.80
N THR A 140 5.28 -4.11 7.32
CA THR A 140 5.21 -3.78 8.75
C THR A 140 3.84 -3.17 9.06
N THR A 141 3.68 -2.57 10.24
CA THR A 141 2.44 -1.93 10.68
C THR A 141 2.63 -0.43 10.86
N THR A 142 1.66 0.36 10.41
CA THR A 142 1.52 1.78 10.73
C THR A 142 0.22 2.02 11.48
N ARG A 143 0.18 3.08 12.29
CA ARG A 143 -1.03 3.55 12.95
C ARG A 143 -1.53 4.82 12.26
N GLN A 144 -2.74 4.73 11.68
CA GLN A 144 -3.43 5.86 11.06
C GLN A 144 -4.70 6.15 11.87
N GLY A 145 -4.62 7.16 12.74
CA GLY A 145 -5.64 7.41 13.76
C GLY A 145 -5.74 6.22 14.73
N VAL A 146 -6.91 5.58 14.77
CA VAL A 146 -7.19 4.41 15.62
C VAL A 146 -6.96 3.06 14.91
N PHE A 147 -6.56 3.09 13.63
CA PHE A 147 -6.40 1.89 12.81
C PHE A 147 -4.94 1.48 12.70
N GLU A 148 -4.66 0.22 13.00
CA GLU A 148 -3.38 -0.43 12.69
C GLU A 148 -3.48 -1.12 11.33
N LEU A 149 -2.61 -0.74 10.40
CA LEU A 149 -2.67 -1.12 9.00
C LEU A 149 -1.34 -1.68 8.51
N PRO A 150 -1.35 -2.70 7.63
CA PRO A 150 -0.14 -3.13 6.92
C PRO A 150 0.39 -2.01 6.03
N ILE A 151 1.71 -1.81 6.08
CA ILE A 151 2.42 -0.82 5.26
C ILE A 151 3.75 -1.41 4.75
N SER A 152 4.12 -1.10 3.52
CA SER A 152 5.44 -1.43 2.98
C SER A 152 6.53 -0.65 3.73
N THR A 153 7.64 -1.31 4.08
CA THR A 153 8.85 -0.64 4.57
C THR A 153 9.43 0.26 3.47
N PRO A 154 10.27 1.26 3.79
CA PRO A 154 10.77 2.20 2.79
C PRO A 154 11.47 1.53 1.59
N GLU A 155 12.22 0.45 1.82
CA GLU A 155 12.91 -0.31 0.78
C GLU A 155 11.91 -0.96 -0.19
N ARG A 156 10.88 -1.64 0.36
CA ARG A 156 9.83 -2.29 -0.42
C ARG A 156 8.99 -1.27 -1.15
N ALA A 157 8.58 -0.20 -0.46
CA ALA A 157 7.78 0.89 -1.01
C ALA A 157 8.48 1.57 -2.19
N PHE A 158 9.79 1.79 -2.11
CA PHE A 158 10.54 2.34 -3.23
C PHE A 158 10.60 1.37 -4.42
N MET A 159 10.85 0.08 -4.18
CA MET A 159 10.78 -0.94 -5.24
C MET A 159 9.39 -1.05 -5.89
N GLU A 160 8.31 -0.84 -5.12
CA GLU A 160 6.94 -0.73 -5.64
C GLU A 160 6.77 0.50 -6.55
N CYS A 161 7.35 1.65 -6.19
CA CYS A 161 7.39 2.81 -7.09
C CYS A 161 8.10 2.50 -8.41
N LEU A 162 9.26 1.83 -8.35
CA LEU A 162 10.00 1.38 -9.54
C LEU A 162 9.23 0.32 -10.34
N HIS A 163 8.37 -0.46 -9.71
CA HIS A 163 7.49 -1.37 -10.44
C HIS A 163 6.49 -0.59 -11.29
N LEU A 164 5.93 0.47 -10.72
CA LEU A 164 4.87 1.31 -11.29
C LEU A 164 5.36 2.38 -12.29
N THR A 165 6.67 2.63 -12.40
CA THR A 165 7.25 3.51 -13.41
C THR A 165 7.33 2.84 -14.81
N PRO A 166 7.17 3.58 -15.92
CA PRO A 166 6.91 5.02 -16.04
C PRO A 166 5.41 5.37 -16.03
N GLN A 167 4.52 4.40 -15.81
CA GLN A 167 3.08 4.63 -15.94
C GLN A 167 2.53 5.60 -14.89
N TYR A 168 3.02 5.53 -13.66
CA TYR A 168 2.49 6.30 -12.53
C TYR A 168 3.48 7.26 -11.87
N TYR A 169 4.77 7.08 -12.14
CA TYR A 169 5.86 7.87 -11.55
C TYR A 169 6.91 8.14 -12.60
N ASP A 170 7.40 9.38 -12.64
CA ASP A 170 8.56 9.73 -13.45
C ASP A 170 9.84 9.14 -12.85
N ILE A 171 10.77 8.70 -13.71
CA ILE A 171 12.00 8.03 -13.29
C ILE A 171 12.94 9.01 -12.60
N THR A 172 12.97 10.26 -13.04
CA THR A 172 13.81 11.33 -12.47
C THR A 172 13.32 11.72 -11.08
N ASP A 173 12.00 11.86 -10.92
CA ASP A 173 11.39 12.12 -9.61
C ASP A 173 11.70 11.01 -8.61
N LEU A 174 11.65 9.74 -9.04
CA LEU A 174 12.03 8.61 -8.20
C LEU A 174 13.51 8.61 -7.84
N TYR A 175 14.40 9.15 -8.68
CA TYR A 175 15.79 9.29 -8.30
C TYR A 175 15.97 10.28 -7.15
N TYR A 176 15.29 11.42 -7.15
CA TYR A 176 15.33 12.35 -6.01
C TYR A 176 14.76 11.72 -4.73
N VAL A 177 13.76 10.85 -4.86
CA VAL A 177 13.27 10.04 -3.74
C VAL A 177 14.36 9.09 -3.25
N MET A 178 15.08 8.40 -4.14
CA MET A 178 16.22 7.56 -3.76
C MET A 178 17.27 8.35 -2.97
N GLU A 179 17.58 9.59 -3.35
CA GLU A 179 18.58 10.40 -2.65
C GLU A 179 18.22 10.64 -1.17
N MET A 180 16.93 10.67 -0.82
CA MET A 180 16.47 10.78 0.57
C MET A 180 16.57 9.47 1.36
N LEU A 181 16.67 8.31 0.71
CA LEU A 181 16.70 6.98 1.35
C LEU A 181 18.09 6.63 1.90
N SER A 182 18.70 7.51 2.67
CA SER A 182 20.09 7.38 3.14
C SER A 182 20.30 6.41 4.30
N ILE A 183 19.23 5.92 4.93
CA ILE A 183 19.28 5.10 6.15
C ILE A 183 18.55 3.76 6.03
N LEU A 184 18.47 3.20 4.82
CA LEU A 184 17.83 1.89 4.62
C LEU A 184 18.66 0.77 5.29
N PRO A 185 18.04 -0.19 6.00
CA PRO A 185 18.75 -1.34 6.56
C PRO A 185 19.24 -2.27 5.42
N PRO A 186 20.57 -2.48 5.25
CA PRO A 186 21.10 -3.26 4.13
C PRO A 186 20.55 -4.69 4.05
N LYS A 187 20.31 -5.34 5.20
CA LYS A 187 19.76 -6.70 5.26
C LYS A 187 18.36 -6.79 4.65
N ASN A 188 17.52 -5.78 4.86
CA ASN A 188 16.17 -5.74 4.29
C ASN A 188 16.23 -5.47 2.79
N VAL A 189 17.10 -4.55 2.36
CA VAL A 189 17.34 -4.25 0.94
C VAL A 189 17.83 -5.51 0.21
N GLN A 190 18.84 -6.20 0.75
CA GLN A 190 19.38 -7.44 0.21
C GLN A 190 18.29 -8.48 0.00
N ARG A 191 17.53 -8.79 1.06
CA ARG A 191 16.48 -9.81 1.02
C ARG A 191 15.39 -9.46 -0.01
N LEU A 192 14.97 -8.19 -0.07
CA LEU A 192 13.98 -7.74 -1.05
C LEU A 192 14.51 -7.84 -2.48
N LEU A 193 15.77 -7.48 -2.73
CA LEU A 193 16.39 -7.59 -4.06
C LEU A 193 16.55 -9.05 -4.50
N GLU A 194 16.92 -9.96 -3.60
CA GLU A 194 17.00 -11.40 -3.89
C GLU A 194 15.62 -12.01 -4.19
N GLU A 195 14.59 -11.63 -3.43
CA GLU A 195 13.21 -12.09 -3.64
C GLU A 195 12.53 -11.44 -4.86
N CYS A 196 13.02 -10.27 -5.31
CA CYS A 196 12.40 -9.51 -6.39
C CYS A 196 12.50 -10.23 -7.74
N ARG A 197 11.35 -10.59 -8.31
CA ARG A 197 11.25 -11.23 -9.64
C ARG A 197 11.44 -10.25 -10.79
N SER A 198 11.34 -8.94 -10.55
CA SER A 198 11.43 -7.94 -11.61
C SER A 198 12.87 -7.50 -11.84
N VAL A 199 13.47 -7.96 -12.94
CA VAL A 199 14.78 -7.50 -13.41
C VAL A 199 14.81 -5.98 -13.62
N LYS A 200 13.70 -5.38 -14.07
CA LYS A 200 13.57 -3.91 -14.20
C LYS A 200 13.81 -3.22 -12.87
N VAL A 201 13.09 -3.65 -11.83
CA VAL A 201 13.14 -3.05 -10.49
C VAL A 201 14.53 -3.20 -9.89
N LYS A 202 15.10 -4.41 -9.92
CA LYS A 202 16.45 -4.69 -9.37
C LYS A 202 17.51 -3.78 -9.97
N ARG A 203 17.57 -3.72 -11.30
CA ARG A 203 18.56 -2.90 -12.02
C ARG A 203 18.38 -1.41 -11.78
N LEU A 204 17.13 -0.93 -11.80
CA LEU A 204 16.86 0.50 -11.58
C LEU A 204 17.13 0.91 -10.14
N PHE A 205 16.77 0.07 -9.16
CA PHE A 205 17.06 0.29 -7.75
C PHE A 205 18.57 0.40 -7.51
N LEU A 206 19.34 -0.60 -7.96
CA LEU A 206 20.79 -0.62 -7.76
C LEU A 206 21.49 0.54 -8.49
N PHE A 207 21.07 0.85 -9.72
CA PHE A 207 21.57 2.01 -10.45
C PHE A 207 21.37 3.31 -9.66
N MET A 208 20.16 3.56 -9.18
CA MET A 208 19.84 4.78 -8.43
C MET A 208 20.57 4.82 -7.08
N ALA A 209 20.65 3.70 -6.37
CA ALA A 209 21.32 3.62 -5.07
C ALA A 209 22.84 3.85 -5.19
N GLU A 210 23.48 3.23 -6.18
CA GLU A 210 24.90 3.44 -6.45
C GLU A 210 25.18 4.89 -6.85
N LYS A 211 24.33 5.46 -7.72
CA LYS A 211 24.45 6.86 -8.13
C LYS A 211 24.32 7.83 -6.95
N ALA A 212 23.39 7.57 -6.04
CA ALA A 212 23.18 8.34 -4.82
C ALA A 212 24.31 8.16 -3.77
N ARG A 213 25.21 7.17 -3.97
CA ARG A 213 26.36 6.87 -3.10
C ARG A 213 25.98 6.59 -1.65
N HIS A 214 24.88 5.86 -1.46
CA HIS A 214 24.44 5.46 -0.12
C HIS A 214 25.44 4.51 0.53
N THR A 215 25.84 4.78 1.77
CA THR A 215 26.79 3.91 2.50
C THR A 215 26.25 2.50 2.71
N TRP A 216 24.93 2.34 2.88
CA TRP A 216 24.30 1.03 3.00
C TRP A 216 24.41 0.19 1.72
N PHE A 217 24.67 0.80 0.56
CA PHE A 217 24.84 0.08 -0.70
C PHE A 217 26.10 -0.79 -0.70
N GLU A 218 27.17 -0.32 -0.04
CA GLU A 218 28.45 -1.04 0.06
C GLU A 218 28.33 -2.34 0.86
N ALA A 219 27.30 -2.46 1.69
CA ALA A 219 27.01 -3.66 2.48
C ALA A 219 26.19 -4.71 1.72
N LEU A 220 25.80 -4.44 0.46
CA LEU A 220 25.06 -5.39 -0.37
C LEU A 220 25.99 -6.42 -1.02
N ASP A 221 25.56 -7.67 -1.03
CA ASP A 221 26.20 -8.75 -1.78
C ASP A 221 25.53 -8.85 -3.16
N LEU A 222 26.10 -8.14 -4.13
CA LEU A 222 25.53 -8.05 -5.49
C LEU A 222 25.60 -9.38 -6.25
N ASP A 223 26.50 -10.30 -5.88
CA ASP A 223 26.65 -11.60 -6.53
C ASP A 223 25.44 -12.52 -6.27
N LYS A 224 24.70 -12.27 -5.18
CA LYS A 224 23.45 -12.98 -4.86
C LYS A 224 22.22 -12.42 -5.56
N ILE A 225 22.33 -11.26 -6.21
CA ILE A 225 21.20 -10.57 -6.82
C ILE A 225 21.18 -10.88 -8.31
N ASP A 226 20.25 -11.75 -8.74
CA ASP A 226 20.08 -12.06 -10.16
C ASP A 226 19.60 -10.82 -10.93
N LEU A 227 20.47 -10.20 -11.72
CA LEU A 227 20.10 -9.07 -12.58
C LEU A 227 19.53 -9.51 -13.93
N GLY A 228 19.33 -10.81 -14.16
CA GLY A 228 18.89 -11.36 -15.43
C GLY A 228 19.80 -10.96 -16.61
N SER A 229 19.34 -11.26 -17.81
CA SER A 229 20.07 -11.01 -19.05
C SER A 229 19.34 -10.03 -19.98
N GLY A 230 20.09 -9.49 -20.94
CA GLY A 230 19.56 -8.66 -22.01
C GLY A 230 19.42 -7.17 -21.66
N LYS A 231 19.45 -6.33 -22.68
CA LYS A 231 19.27 -4.87 -22.55
C LYS A 231 17.80 -4.55 -22.32
N ARG A 232 17.51 -3.54 -21.49
CA ARG A 232 16.14 -3.08 -21.24
C ARG A 232 16.01 -1.58 -21.46
N VAL A 233 15.04 -1.17 -22.27
CA VAL A 233 14.74 0.25 -22.47
C VAL A 233 13.76 0.68 -21.38
N ILE A 234 14.22 1.47 -20.40
CA ILE A 234 13.36 2.00 -19.33
C ILE A 234 12.81 3.38 -19.75
N ALA A 235 13.67 4.23 -20.32
CA ALA A 235 13.31 5.51 -20.93
C ALA A 235 13.58 5.50 -22.44
N LYS A 236 12.58 5.85 -23.26
CA LYS A 236 12.76 6.03 -24.71
C LYS A 236 13.62 7.27 -24.97
N GLY A 237 14.60 7.15 -25.87
CA GLY A 237 15.54 8.25 -26.15
C GLY A 237 16.55 8.53 -25.03
N GLY A 238 16.57 7.71 -23.99
CA GLY A 238 17.52 7.81 -22.89
C GLY A 238 18.93 7.34 -23.26
N VAL A 239 19.83 7.41 -22.29
CA VAL A 239 21.22 6.95 -22.45
C VAL A 239 21.38 5.56 -21.87
N TYR A 240 22.16 4.72 -22.55
CA TYR A 240 22.48 3.38 -22.10
C TYR A 240 23.50 3.40 -20.96
N ASP A 241 23.16 2.73 -19.86
CA ASP A 241 24.07 2.35 -18.79
C ASP A 241 24.58 0.92 -19.04
N LYS A 242 25.91 0.78 -19.15
CA LYS A 242 26.54 -0.50 -19.48
C LYS A 242 26.53 -1.48 -18.30
N LYS A 243 26.65 -0.98 -17.07
CA LYS A 243 26.77 -1.79 -15.86
C LYS A 243 25.47 -2.54 -15.57
N TYR A 244 24.35 -1.82 -15.57
CA TYR A 244 23.02 -2.37 -15.29
C TYR A 244 22.25 -2.74 -16.56
N GLN A 245 22.81 -2.51 -17.75
CA GLN A 245 22.22 -2.85 -19.05
C GLN A 245 20.79 -2.28 -19.22
N ILE A 246 20.59 -1.02 -18.81
CA ILE A 246 19.33 -0.29 -18.89
C ILE A 246 19.51 1.03 -19.65
N THR A 247 18.46 1.45 -20.36
CA THR A 247 18.37 2.81 -20.89
C THR A 247 17.62 3.70 -19.90
N ILE A 248 18.27 4.76 -19.42
CA ILE A 248 17.75 5.70 -18.40
C ILE A 248 17.60 7.11 -18.99
N PRO A 249 16.80 8.01 -18.39
CA PRO A 249 16.78 9.43 -18.78
C PRO A 249 18.19 10.03 -18.80
N ALA A 250 18.48 10.89 -19.78
CA ALA A 250 19.82 11.46 -19.98
C ALA A 250 20.26 12.32 -18.79
N GLU A 251 19.29 12.92 -18.10
CA GLU A 251 19.42 13.71 -16.89
C GLU A 251 20.08 12.92 -15.76
N LEU A 252 19.80 11.61 -15.68
CA LEU A 252 20.33 10.73 -14.63
C LEU A 252 21.75 10.22 -14.90
N LYS A 253 22.29 10.39 -16.11
CA LYS A 253 23.66 9.93 -16.41
C LYS A 253 24.73 10.92 -15.96
N LYS A 254 24.40 12.20 -15.82
CA LYS A 254 25.32 13.25 -15.35
C LYS A 254 25.68 13.05 -13.89
#